data_AF-E9HG73-F1
#
_entry.id   AF-E9HG73-F1
#
_cell.length_a   1.000
_cell.length_b   1.000
_cell.length_c   1.000
_cell.angle_alpha   90.00
_cell.angle_beta   90.00
_cell.angle_gamma   90.00
#
_symmetry.space_group_name_H-M   'P 1'
#
loop_
_entity.id
_entity.type
_entity.pdbx_description
1 polymer ?
#
loop_
_entity_poly.entity_id
_entity_poly.type
_entity_poly.pdbx_seq_one_letter_code
_entity_poly.pdbx_strand_id
1 'polypeptide(L)' 'MKLLARFVIDEAHCAPQWGHEFRSDYLKLGLLKSSFSSVSRVALTATATPQSRFEIKSLLNPCE' A
#
# COMPACT_ATOMS: atom_id res chain seq x y z
N MET A 1 -12.74 -2.13 22.49
CA MET A 1 -11.95 -0.97 21.99
C MET A 1 -11.01 -1.43 20.88
N LYS A 2 -10.95 -0.74 19.74
CA LYS A 2 -9.87 -0.91 18.75
C LYS A 2 -8.72 0.00 19.14
N LEU A 3 -7.54 -0.56 19.45
CA LEU A 3 -6.34 0.21 19.81
C LEU A 3 -5.61 0.77 18.59
N LEU A 4 -5.80 0.17 17.41
CA LEU A 4 -5.20 0.59 16.15
C LEU A 4 -6.27 1.10 15.18
N ALA A 5 -6.15 2.36 14.76
CA ALA A 5 -7.14 3.02 13.91
C ALA A 5 -6.88 2.83 12.40
N ARG A 6 -5.63 3.03 11.96
CA ARG A 6 -5.26 3.07 10.54
C ARG A 6 -3.76 2.86 10.34
N PHE A 7 -3.38 2.27 9.21
CA PHE A 7 -2.02 2.34 8.66
C PHE A 7 -1.93 3.46 7.63
N VAL A 8 -0.92 4.31 7.76
CA VAL A 8 -0.59 5.36 6.78
C VAL A 8 0.75 4.99 6.16
N ILE A 9 0.76 4.84 4.84
CA ILE A 9 1.93 4.44 4.07
C ILE A 9 2.33 5.65 3.25
N ASP A 10 3.44 6.26 3.61
CA ASP A 10 4.03 7.34 2.84
C ASP A 10 4.88 6.79 1.69
N GLU A 11 5.19 7.63 0.71
CA GLU A 11 5.98 7.28 -0.47
C GLU A 11 5.54 5.99 -1.17
N ALA A 12 4.23 5.81 -1.29
CA ALA A 12 3.63 4.60 -1.85
C ALA A 12 4.06 4.32 -3.31
N HIS A 13 4.61 5.33 -4.01
CA HIS A 13 5.23 5.13 -5.33
C HIS A 13 6.44 4.18 -5.31
N CYS A 14 6.97 3.82 -4.14
CA CYS A 14 8.03 2.82 -3.99
C CYS A 14 7.55 1.37 -4.17
N ALA A 15 6.23 1.12 -4.18
CA ALA A 15 5.68 -0.23 -4.24
C ALA A 15 5.67 -0.90 -5.64
N PRO A 16 5.34 -0.20 -6.74
CA PRO A 16 5.36 -0.76 -8.10
C PRO A 16 6.72 -1.35 -8.48
N GLN A 17 6.76 -2.62 -8.91
CA GLN A 17 8.01 -3.34 -9.22
C GLN A 17 8.79 -2.73 -10.40
N TRP A 18 8.09 -2.08 -11.32
CA TRP A 18 8.66 -1.39 -12.48
C TRP A 18 8.79 0.13 -12.27
N GLY A 19 8.61 0.60 -11.04
CA GLY A 19 8.79 2.01 -10.68
C GLY A 19 10.27 2.39 -10.54
N HIS A 20 10.58 3.66 -10.82
CA HIS A 20 11.94 4.19 -10.73
C HIS A 20 12.56 4.07 -9.32
N GLU A 21 11.73 4.19 -8.28
CA GLU A 21 12.15 4.17 -6.87
C GLU A 21 11.66 2.90 -6.14
N PHE A 22 11.56 1.79 -6.87
CA PHE A 22 11.05 0.53 -6.33
C PHE A 22 11.83 0.06 -5.09
N ARG A 23 11.10 -0.34 -4.05
CA ARG A 23 11.61 -0.98 -2.84
C ARG A 23 10.89 -2.30 -2.60
N SER A 24 11.61 -3.41 -2.72
CA SER A 24 11.05 -4.75 -2.55
C SER A 24 10.35 -5.00 -1.21
N ASP A 25 10.78 -4.31 -0.15
CA ASP A 25 10.12 -4.39 1.17
C ASP A 25 8.68 -3.90 1.16
N TYR A 26 8.29 -2.99 0.26
CA TYR A 26 6.90 -2.53 0.14
C TYR A 26 5.96 -3.68 -0.25
N LEU A 27 6.44 -4.71 -0.94
CA LEU A 27 5.63 -5.89 -1.28
C LEU A 27 5.10 -6.62 -0.04
N LYS A 28 5.81 -6.52 1.09
CA LYS A 28 5.37 -7.12 2.37
C LYS A 28 4.16 -6.40 2.96
N LEU A 29 3.86 -5.17 2.54
CA LEU A 29 2.68 -4.42 3.01
C LEU A 29 1.35 -5.09 2.62
N GLY A 30 1.34 -5.95 1.61
CA GLY A 30 0.16 -6.77 1.27
C GLY A 30 -0.31 -7.66 2.44
N LEU A 31 0.61 -8.06 3.33
CA LEU A 31 0.29 -8.85 4.53
C LEU A 31 -0.57 -8.07 5.53
N LEU A 32 -0.61 -6.73 5.47
CA LEU A 32 -1.46 -5.93 6.35
C LEU A 32 -2.95 -6.28 6.19
N LYS A 33 -3.39 -6.70 4.98
CA LYS A 33 -4.79 -7.12 4.78
C LYS A 33 -5.13 -8.39 5.53
N SER A 34 -4.21 -9.36 5.57
CA SER A 34 -4.45 -10.65 6.23
C SER A 34 -4.35 -10.52 7.75
N SER A 35 -3.34 -9.78 8.26
CA SER A 35 -3.14 -9.60 9.71
C SER A 35 -4.11 -8.59 10.34
N PHE A 36 -4.54 -7.56 9.59
CA PHE A 36 -5.33 -6.45 10.12
C PHE A 36 -6.52 -6.10 9.20
N SER A 37 -7.30 -7.11 8.83
CA SER A 37 -8.40 -7.00 7.84
C SER A 37 -9.42 -5.90 8.12
N SER A 38 -9.65 -5.56 9.39
CA SER A 38 -10.60 -4.56 9.88
C SER A 38 -9.98 -3.17 10.15
N VAL A 39 -8.67 -3.02 9.92
CA VAL A 39 -7.95 -1.75 10.07
C VAL A 39 -7.81 -1.11 8.69
N SER A 40 -8.17 0.16 8.64
CA SER A 40 -8.13 0.93 7.39
C SER A 40 -6.69 1.25 6.99
N ARG A 41 -6.46 1.50 5.69
CA ARG A 41 -5.15 1.86 5.12
C ARG A 41 -5.28 3.10 4.24
N VAL A 42 -4.28 3.96 4.25
CA VAL A 42 -4.14 5.11 3.34
C VAL A 42 -2.72 5.08 2.78
N ALA A 43 -2.61 5.24 1.47
CA ALA A 43 -1.36 5.37 0.75
C ALA A 43 -1.22 6.81 0.25
N LEU A 44 -0.10 7.45 0.56
CA LEU A 44 0.25 8.82 0.18
C LEU A 44 1.48 8.81 -0.70
N THR A 45 1.53 9.71 -1.68
CA THR A 45 2.67 9.89 -2.58
C THR A 45 2.46 11.14 -3.44
N ALA A 46 3.55 11.80 -3.81
CA ALA A 46 3.51 12.97 -4.69
C ALA A 46 3.38 12.63 -6.18
N THR A 47 3.92 11.49 -6.63
CA THR A 47 4.25 11.25 -8.05
C THR A 47 3.54 10.06 -8.71
N ALA A 48 2.47 9.52 -8.12
CA ALA A 48 1.84 8.30 -8.65
C ALA A 48 1.06 8.50 -9.97
N THR A 49 1.54 7.82 -11.01
CA THR A 49 0.82 7.64 -12.27
C THR A 49 -0.47 6.82 -12.08
N PRO A 50 -1.45 6.86 -13.00
CA PRO A 50 -2.65 6.02 -12.93
C PRO A 50 -2.35 4.53 -12.79
N GLN A 51 -1.33 4.02 -13.50
CA GLN A 51 -0.89 2.63 -13.40
C GLN A 51 -0.30 2.33 -12.02
N SER A 52 0.60 3.20 -11.53
CA SER A 52 1.18 3.05 -10.19
C SER A 52 0.09 3.04 -9.10
N ARG A 53 -0.95 3.87 -9.23
CA ARG A 53 -2.09 3.87 -8.30
C ARG A 53 -2.84 2.54 -8.30
N PHE A 54 -3.04 1.94 -9.49
CA PHE A 54 -3.66 0.62 -9.60
C PHE A 54 -2.82 -0.44 -8.91
N GLU A 55 -1.52 -0.50 -9.19
CA GLU A 55 -0.61 -1.48 -8.58
C GLU A 55 -0.54 -1.33 -7.05
N ILE A 56 -0.46 -0.09 -6.54
CA ILE A 56 -0.52 0.21 -5.10
C ILE A 56 -1.84 -0.29 -4.50
N LYS A 57 -2.98 -0.01 -5.16
CA LYS A 57 -4.29 -0.46 -4.70
C LYS A 57 -4.37 -1.99 -4.68
N SER A 58 -3.94 -2.66 -5.73
CA SER A 58 -3.95 -4.13 -5.82
C SER A 58 -3.06 -4.78 -4.75
N LEU A 59 -1.90 -4.19 -4.45
CA LEU A 59 -1.02 -4.67 -3.38
C LEU A 59 -1.67 -4.54 -2.00
N LEU A 60 -2.25 -3.38 -1.70
CA LEU A 60 -2.82 -3.11 -0.38
C LEU A 60 -4.22 -3.70 -0.21
N ASN A 61 -5.01 -3.82 -1.27
CA ASN A 61 -6.35 -4.38 -1.30
C ASN A 61 -6.50 -5.43 -2.42
N PRO A 62 -5.88 -6.62 -2.28
CA PRO A 62 -5.85 -7.63 -3.34
C PRO A 62 -7.19 -8.31 -3.68
N CYS A 63 -8.30 -7.87 -3.09
CA CYS A 63 -9.65 -8.44 -3.29
C CYS A 63 -10.72 -7.39 -3.61
N GLU A 64 -10.32 -6.18 -4.06
CA GLU A 64 -11.17 -5.00 -4.27
C GLU A 64 -10.80 -4.21 -5.54
#